data_AF-A0A7W8K8Y4-F1
#
_entry.id   AF-A0A7W8K8Y4-F1
#
_cell.length_a   1.000
_cell.length_b   1.000
_cell.length_c   1.000
_cell.angle_alpha   90.00
_cell.angle_beta   90.00
_cell.angle_gamma   90.00
#
_symmetry.space_group_name_H-M   'P 1'
#
loop_
_entity.id
_entity.type
_entity.pdbx_description
1 polymer ?
#
loop_
_entity_poly.entity_id
_entity_poly.type
_entity_poly.pdbx_seq_one_letter_code
_entity_poly.pdbx_strand_id
1 'polypeptide(L)'
;MPQFLQNIDQIARAKQRDVLCLEFFSHVGDYSANPMREKILAWLDQKVIAYRECGGYASETRMESYRGQIYIDLPYDLQDPVYLALEAYLEDADSTMRWEGVRFTLYTLGYCMKNAHHDAPGFWDQWADAF
;
A
#
# COMPACT_ATOMS: atom_id res chain seq x y z
N MET A 1 13.24 6.19 -16.92
CA MET A 1 12.12 5.32 -17.36
C MET A 1 11.06 5.37 -16.28
N PRO A 2 9.77 5.57 -16.60
CA PRO A 2 8.73 5.44 -15.59
C PRO A 2 8.76 4.02 -15.00
N GLN A 3 8.93 3.91 -13.69
CA GLN A 3 8.84 2.63 -12.99
C GLN A 3 7.37 2.29 -12.83
N PHE A 4 6.94 1.17 -13.43
CA PHE A 4 5.65 0.59 -13.12
C PHE A 4 5.71 -0.03 -11.74
N LEU A 5 5.14 0.66 -10.75
CA LEU A 5 4.95 0.12 -9.42
C LEU A 5 3.80 -0.88 -9.45
N GLN A 6 4.00 -2.05 -8.84
CA GLN A 6 2.95 -3.05 -8.69
C GLN A 6 1.82 -2.46 -7.82
N ASN A 7 0.57 -2.55 -8.27
CA ASN A 7 -0.57 -2.09 -7.49
C ASN A 7 -0.82 -3.00 -6.28
N ILE A 8 -1.30 -2.44 -5.16
CA ILE A 8 -1.50 -3.19 -3.91
C ILE A 8 -2.40 -4.43 -4.09
N ASP A 9 -3.40 -4.36 -4.96
CA ASP A 9 -4.29 -5.49 -5.26
C ASP A 9 -3.58 -6.59 -6.07
N GLN A 10 -2.68 -6.23 -6.99
CA GLN A 10 -1.79 -7.20 -7.65
C GLN A 10 -0.86 -7.87 -6.64
N ILE A 11 -0.35 -7.13 -5.65
CA ILE A 11 0.50 -7.69 -4.57
C ILE A 11 -0.29 -8.73 -3.76
N ALA A 12 -1.52 -8.40 -3.37
CA ALA A 12 -2.39 -9.31 -2.62
C ALA A 12 -2.63 -10.62 -3.39
N ARG A 13 -2.97 -10.51 -4.68
CA ARG A 13 -3.17 -11.67 -5.55
C ARG A 13 -1.88 -12.47 -5.74
N ALA A 14 -0.74 -11.83 -5.93
CA ALA A 14 0.54 -12.53 -6.06
C ALA A 14 0.95 -13.29 -4.80
N LYS A 15 0.68 -12.73 -3.61
CA LYS A 15 0.99 -13.35 -2.32
C LYS A 15 -0.10 -14.30 -1.82
N GLN A 16 -1.28 -14.31 -2.45
CA GLN A 16 -2.48 -15.07 -2.04
C GLN A 16 -2.84 -14.84 -0.56
N ARG A 17 -2.77 -13.58 -0.10
CA ARG A 17 -3.10 -13.18 1.28
C ARG A 17 -3.54 -11.72 1.34
N ASP A 18 -4.12 -11.35 2.48
CA ASP A 18 -4.38 -9.95 2.82
C ASP A 18 -3.06 -9.18 2.93
N VAL A 19 -3.10 -7.90 2.55
CA VAL A 19 -1.93 -7.03 2.49
C VAL A 19 -2.17 -5.70 3.17
N LEU A 20 -1.12 -5.18 3.78
CA LEU A 20 -1.12 -3.93 4.52
C LEU A 20 -0.51 -2.83 3.66
N CYS A 21 -1.18 -1.69 3.60
CA CYS A 21 -0.75 -0.54 2.81
C CYS A 21 -0.78 0.73 3.66
N LEU A 22 0.24 1.58 3.47
CA LEU A 22 0.28 2.93 3.99
C LEU A 22 0.16 3.92 2.85
N GLU A 23 -0.76 4.87 3.01
CA GLU A 23 -1.01 5.94 2.06
C GLU A 23 -0.77 7.30 2.74
N PHE A 24 -0.19 8.23 2.00
CA PHE A 24 0.22 9.55 2.51
C PHE A 24 -0.52 10.66 1.75
N PHE A 25 -1.25 11.49 2.50
CA PHE A 25 -2.15 12.53 1.97
C PHE A 25 -1.85 13.94 2.53
N SER A 26 -1.06 14.06 3.60
CA SER A 26 -0.83 15.35 4.30
C SER A 26 0.06 16.32 3.55
N HIS A 27 0.71 15.94 2.44
CA HIS A 27 1.64 16.81 1.74
C HIS A 27 1.22 17.05 0.28
N VAL A 28 0.94 18.30 -0.06
CA VAL A 28 0.81 18.76 -1.45
C VAL A 28 2.22 18.90 -2.01
N GLY A 29 2.63 18.04 -2.96
CA GLY A 29 3.96 18.09 -3.57
C GLY A 29 4.65 16.74 -3.66
N ASP A 30 5.98 16.75 -3.56
CA ASP A 30 6.83 15.55 -3.64
C ASP A 30 6.68 14.70 -2.36
N TYR A 31 6.25 13.45 -2.53
CA TYR A 31 6.11 12.49 -1.43
C TYR A 31 7.45 12.21 -0.74
N SER A 32 8.58 12.41 -1.43
CA SER A 32 9.92 12.23 -0.88
C SER A 32 10.22 13.21 0.25
N ALA A 33 9.59 14.39 0.23
CA ALA A 33 9.73 15.42 1.24
C ALA A 33 8.72 15.27 2.39
N ASN A 34 7.92 14.20 2.43
CA ASN A 34 6.94 14.00 3.49
C ASN A 34 7.63 13.53 4.80
N PRO A 35 7.67 14.37 5.85
CA PRO A 35 8.38 14.03 7.09
C PRO A 35 7.73 12.87 7.87
N MET A 36 6.43 12.63 7.68
CA MET A 36 5.76 11.48 8.30
C MET A 36 6.15 10.18 7.61
N ARG A 37 6.26 10.21 6.28
CA ARG A 37 6.79 9.07 5.51
C ARG A 37 8.19 8.72 5.96
N GLU A 38 9.09 9.70 6.03
CA GLU A 38 10.47 9.48 6.48
C GLU A 38 10.52 8.85 7.87
N LYS A 39 9.76 9.38 8.84
CA LYS A 39 9.70 8.83 10.21
C LYS A 39 9.21 7.39 10.25
N ILE A 40 8.15 7.07 9.51
CA ILE A 40 7.60 5.72 9.48
C ILE A 40 8.56 4.75 8.81
N LEU A 41 9.19 5.13 7.69
CA LEU A 41 10.20 4.30 7.02
C LEU A 41 11.39 4.02 7.93
N ALA A 42 11.93 5.04 8.61
CA ALA A 42 13.02 4.86 9.56
C ALA A 42 12.64 3.92 10.72
N TRP A 43 11.39 3.96 11.17
CA TRP A 43 10.90 3.02 12.19
C TRP A 43 10.78 1.59 11.66
N LEU A 44 10.28 1.41 10.43
CA LEU A 44 10.21 0.10 9.78
C LEU A 44 11.62 -0.50 9.61
N ASP A 45 12.59 0.30 9.18
CA ASP A 45 14.01 -0.09 9.08
C ASP A 45 14.57 -0.51 10.45
N GLN A 46 14.30 0.27 11.50
CA GLN A 46 14.74 -0.05 12.87
C GLN A 46 14.16 -1.39 13.36
N LYS A 47 12.92 -1.71 12.97
CA LYS A 47 12.23 -2.96 13.32
C LYS A 47 12.53 -4.10 12.36
N VAL A 48 13.31 -3.86 11.31
CA VAL A 48 13.64 -4.83 10.26
C VAL A 48 12.37 -5.37 9.59
N ILE A 49 11.36 -4.50 9.42
CA ILE A 49 10.11 -4.83 8.73
C ILE A 49 10.29 -4.47 7.26
N ALA A 50 10.19 -5.48 6.39
CA ALA A 50 10.33 -5.27 4.96
C ALA A 50 9.13 -4.47 4.41
N TYR A 51 9.42 -3.49 3.56
CA TYR A 51 8.42 -2.72 2.83
C TYR A 51 8.89 -2.43 1.41
N ARG A 52 7.97 -2.08 0.52
CA ARG A 52 8.30 -1.61 -0.83
C ARG A 52 7.26 -0.61 -1.32
N GLU A 53 7.68 0.25 -2.23
CA GLU A 53 6.78 1.17 -2.93
C GLU A 53 5.77 0.39 -3.79
N CYS A 54 4.52 0.85 -3.77
CA CYS A 54 3.46 0.22 -4.55
C CYS A 54 2.49 1.27 -5.12
N GLY A 55 1.76 0.89 -6.15
CA GLY A 55 0.59 1.64 -6.59
C GLY A 55 -0.58 1.44 -5.61
N GLY A 56 -1.52 2.38 -5.62
CA GLY A 56 -2.83 2.19 -4.97
C GLY A 56 -3.64 1.06 -5.61
N TYR A 57 -4.86 0.87 -5.16
CA TYR A 57 -5.78 -0.10 -5.76
C TYR A 57 -6.02 0.23 -7.24
N ALA A 58 -5.79 -0.73 -8.15
CA ALA A 58 -5.91 -0.49 -9.59
C ALA A 58 -7.35 -0.09 -10.00
N SER A 59 -7.45 0.90 -10.89
CA SER A 59 -8.72 1.45 -11.37
C SER A 59 -8.68 1.61 -12.89
N GLU A 60 -9.69 1.07 -13.58
CA GLU A 60 -9.87 1.21 -15.04
C GLU A 60 -10.37 2.58 -15.47
N THR A 61 -10.76 3.44 -14.53
CA THR A 61 -11.32 4.78 -14.82
C THR A 61 -10.42 5.91 -14.32
N ARG A 62 -9.34 5.57 -13.61
CA ARG A 62 -8.45 6.54 -12.99
C ARG A 62 -7.02 6.03 -13.01
N MET A 63 -6.15 6.79 -13.67
CA MET A 63 -4.71 6.60 -13.57
C MET A 63 -4.15 7.58 -12.54
N GLU A 64 -3.74 7.08 -11.39
CA GLU A 64 -3.18 7.89 -10.32
C GLU A 64 -1.65 7.89 -10.39
N SER A 65 -1.05 9.08 -10.27
CA SER A 65 0.38 9.17 -10.07
C SER A 65 0.76 8.58 -8.70
N TYR A 66 1.97 8.03 -8.61
CA TYR A 66 2.52 7.57 -7.34
C TYR A 66 2.62 8.74 -6.35
N ARG A 67 2.14 8.53 -5.12
CA ARG A 67 2.11 9.53 -4.03
C ARG A 67 2.86 9.08 -2.79
N GLY A 68 3.77 8.11 -2.93
CA GLY A 68 4.58 7.61 -1.81
C GLY A 68 3.98 6.42 -1.08
N GLN A 69 2.92 5.78 -1.61
CA GLN A 69 2.29 4.62 -0.99
C GLN A 69 3.27 3.44 -0.84
N ILE A 70 3.17 2.72 0.26
CA ILE A 70 4.03 1.55 0.51
C ILE A 70 3.21 0.34 0.93
N TYR A 71 3.61 -0.81 0.41
CA TYR A 71 3.21 -2.13 0.89
C TYR A 71 4.15 -2.55 2.02
N ILE A 72 3.58 -3.03 3.12
CA ILE A 72 4.32 -3.64 4.22
C ILE A 72 4.28 -5.16 4.05
N ASP A 73 5.43 -5.82 3.93
CA ASP A 73 5.51 -7.30 3.78
C ASP A 73 5.38 -7.99 5.14
N LEU A 74 4.25 -7.72 5.79
CA LEU A 74 3.84 -8.31 7.05
C LEU A 74 2.41 -8.85 6.88
N PRO A 75 2.07 -10.04 7.41
CA PRO A 75 0.69 -10.51 7.44
C PRO A 75 -0.13 -9.69 8.44
N TYR A 76 -1.43 -9.58 8.17
CA TYR A 76 -2.39 -9.15 9.18
C TYR A 76 -2.64 -10.33 10.13
N ASP A 77 -2.03 -10.28 11.31
CA ASP A 77 -2.14 -11.34 12.32
C ASP A 77 -2.11 -10.75 13.74
N LEU A 78 -3.23 -10.87 14.45
CA LEU A 78 -3.40 -10.37 15.82
C LEU A 78 -2.63 -11.18 16.87
N GLN A 79 -1.97 -12.27 16.48
CA GLN A 79 -1.08 -13.05 17.34
C GLN A 79 0.40 -12.78 17.04
N ASP A 80 0.71 -12.06 15.95
CA ASP A 80 2.09 -11.71 15.59
C ASP A 80 2.54 -10.47 16.38
N PRO A 81 3.55 -10.59 17.27
CA PRO A 81 4.05 -9.45 18.05
C PRO A 81 4.63 -8.34 17.17
N VAL A 82 5.10 -8.63 15.95
CA VAL A 82 5.59 -7.63 15.00
C VAL A 82 4.43 -6.82 14.42
N TYR A 83 3.33 -7.48 14.07
CA TYR A 83 2.11 -6.81 13.61
C TYR A 83 1.53 -5.93 14.72
N LEU A 84 1.40 -6.47 15.94
CA LEU A 84 0.90 -5.70 17.08
C LEU A 84 1.77 -4.47 17.40
N ALA A 85 3.09 -4.58 17.23
CA ALA A 85 4.00 -3.44 17.41
C ALA A 85 3.84 -2.39 16.29
N LEU A 86 3.57 -2.81 15.06
CA LEU A 86 3.28 -1.92 13.93
C LEU A 86 1.95 -1.20 14.14
N GLU A 87 0.90 -1.94 14.49
CA GLU A 87 -0.43 -1.39 14.80
C GLU A 87 -0.34 -0.36 15.93
N ALA A 88 0.28 -0.71 17.07
CA ALA A 88 0.46 0.21 18.19
C ALA A 88 1.34 1.44 17.86
N TYR A 89 2.19 1.36 16.82
CA TYR A 89 2.98 2.50 16.36
C TYR A 89 2.18 3.44 15.43
N LEU A 90 1.25 2.89 14.66
CA LEU A 90 0.46 3.63 13.67
C LEU A 90 -0.89 4.11 14.21
N GLU A 91 -1.49 3.37 15.15
CA GLU A 91 -2.83 3.61 15.69
C GLU A 91 -2.79 3.85 17.21
N ASP A 92 -3.68 4.71 17.69
CA ASP A 92 -3.93 4.94 19.11
C ASP A 92 -4.81 3.81 19.68
N ALA A 93 -4.97 3.79 21.00
CA ALA A 93 -5.72 2.74 21.69
C ALA A 93 -7.22 2.66 21.30
N ASP A 94 -7.73 3.69 20.64
CA ASP A 94 -9.09 3.76 20.08
C ASP A 94 -9.16 3.41 18.58
N SER A 95 -8.08 2.83 18.03
CA SER A 95 -7.93 2.50 16.61
C SER A 95 -7.98 3.71 15.67
N THR A 96 -7.74 4.91 16.18
CA THR A 96 -7.56 6.09 15.33
C THR A 96 -6.11 6.20 14.85
N MET A 97 -5.91 6.72 13.65
CA MET A 97 -4.56 6.90 13.10
C MET A 97 -3.80 7.98 13.88
N ARG A 98 -2.60 7.64 14.38
CA ARG A 98 -1.72 8.54 15.15
C ARG A 98 -1.08 9.64 14.32
N TRP A 99 -0.97 9.41 13.02
CA TRP A 99 -0.20 10.22 12.09
C TRP A 99 -1.14 10.98 11.15
N GLU A 100 -1.13 12.31 11.26
CA GLU A 100 -1.98 13.15 10.41
C GLU A 100 -1.65 13.00 8.92
N GLY A 101 -2.71 12.77 8.13
CA GLY A 101 -2.62 12.53 6.70
C GLY A 101 -1.81 11.29 6.33
N VAL A 102 -1.74 10.32 7.22
CA VAL A 102 -1.38 8.94 6.89
C VAL A 102 -2.65 8.09 7.00
N ARG A 103 -2.78 7.06 6.17
CA ARG A 103 -3.81 6.04 6.31
C ARG A 103 -3.16 4.68 6.30
N PHE A 104 -3.54 3.87 7.27
CA PHE A 104 -3.22 2.45 7.32
C PHE A 104 -4.44 1.65 6.85
N THR A 105 -4.28 0.88 5.78
CA THR A 105 -5.38 0.17 5.12
C THR A 105 -5.04 -1.32 5.00
N LEU A 106 -5.93 -2.17 5.51
CA LEU A 106 -5.95 -3.59 5.20
C LEU A 106 -6.71 -3.82 3.89
N TYR A 107 -6.01 -4.32 2.88
CA TYR A 107 -6.62 -4.80 1.64
C TYR A 107 -6.82 -6.30 1.73
N THR A 108 -8.07 -6.73 1.88
CA THR A 108 -8.39 -8.16 1.93
C THR A 108 -8.22 -8.80 0.56
N LEU A 109 -7.73 -10.04 0.52
CA LEU A 109 -7.60 -10.80 -0.71
C LEU A 109 -8.94 -10.88 -1.44
N GLY A 110 -10.03 -11.14 -0.70
CA GLY A 110 -11.38 -11.19 -1.28
C GLY A 110 -11.78 -9.88 -1.99
N TYR A 111 -11.37 -8.73 -1.47
CA TYR A 111 -11.59 -7.46 -2.15
C TYR A 111 -10.67 -7.30 -3.38
N CYS A 112 -9.38 -7.63 -3.25
CA CYS A 112 -8.40 -7.55 -4.33
C CYS A 112 -8.67 -8.51 -5.50
N MET A 113 -9.38 -9.62 -5.25
CA MET A 113 -9.80 -10.56 -6.29
C MET A 113 -10.83 -9.97 -7.26
N LYS A 114 -11.48 -8.84 -6.92
CA LYS A 114 -12.36 -8.11 -7.87
C LYS A 114 -11.63 -7.60 -9.11
N ASN A 115 -10.31 -7.41 -9.01
CA ASN A 115 -9.45 -6.98 -10.11
C ASN A 115 -8.66 -8.15 -10.73
N ALA A 116 -9.03 -9.41 -10.45
CA ALA A 116 -8.28 -10.56 -10.99
C ALA A 116 -8.29 -10.62 -12.53
N HIS A 117 -9.29 -10.02 -13.19
CA HIS A 117 -9.33 -9.89 -14.65
C HIS A 117 -8.22 -9.00 -15.22
N HIS A 118 -7.62 -8.11 -14.41
CA HIS A 118 -6.46 -7.30 -14.80
C HIS A 118 -5.20 -8.14 -15.02
N ASP A 119 -5.17 -9.37 -14.51
CA ASP A 119 -4.04 -10.28 -14.67
C ASP A 119 -4.07 -11.01 -16.02
N ALA A 120 -5.13 -10.83 -16.82
CA ALA A 120 -5.23 -11.40 -18.16
C ALA A 120 -4.11 -10.83 -19.07
N PRO A 121 -3.40 -11.67 -19.84
CA PRO A 121 -2.35 -11.22 -20.74
C PRO A 121 -2.86 -10.14 -21.71
N GLY A 122 -2.16 -9.01 -21.77
CA GLY A 122 -2.50 -7.89 -22.65
C GLY A 122 -3.71 -7.07 -22.21
N PHE A 123 -4.27 -7.28 -21.02
CA PHE A 123 -5.41 -6.50 -20.51
C PHE A 123 -5.13 -4.99 -20.54
N TRP A 124 -3.99 -4.58 -19.98
CA TRP A 124 -3.62 -3.15 -19.92
C TRP A 124 -3.25 -2.56 -21.29
N ASP A 125 -2.70 -3.36 -22.20
CA ASP A 125 -2.42 -2.93 -23.57
C ASP A 125 -3.73 -2.68 -24.33
N GLN A 126 -4.67 -3.63 -24.25
CA GLN A 126 -6.00 -3.51 -24.86
C GLN A 126 -6.80 -2.35 -24.26
N TRP A 127 -6.72 -2.16 -22.95
CA TRP A 127 -7.37 -1.04 -22.27
C TRP A 127 -6.77 0.30 -22.72
N ALA A 128 -5.45 0.39 -22.87
CA ALA A 128 -4.78 1.59 -23.36
C ALA A 128 -5.11 1.91 -24.82
N ASP A 129 -5.28 0.90 -25.67
CA ASP A 129 -5.69 1.05 -27.07
C ASP A 129 -7.16 1.49 -27.24
N ALA A 130 -7.99 1.32 -26.21
CA ALA A 130 -9.41 1.66 -26.23
C ALA A 130 -9.72 3.12 -25.82
N PHE A 131 -8.69 3.93 -25.52
CA PHE A 131 -8.76 5.34 -25.15
C PHE A 131 -8.40 6.27 -26.32
#